data_AF-A0A960VPY6-F1
#
_entry.id   AF-A0A960VPY6-F1
#
_cell.length_a   1.000
_cell.length_b   1.000
_cell.length_c   1.000
_cell.angle_alpha   90.00
_cell.angle_beta   90.00
_cell.angle_gamma   90.00
#
_symmetry.space_group_name_H-M   'P 1'
#
loop_
_entity.id
_entity.type
_entity.pdbx_description
1 polymer ?
#
loop_
_entity_poly.entity_id
_entity_poly.type
_entity_poly.pdbx_seq_one_letter_code
_entity_poly.pdbx_strand_id
1 'polypeptide(L)'
;MEIREIAAVQFAAEKKRALERDREVSVSRQFAAPPELVWQAITDPGQVLLWWGPDGFTTTTHEHELKVGGTWKHTMHGPDGTDYPNHIVFDEIVANRLLRFHHVASEGNEPVHHTSVFSMEPLEGGTFVNMRMSFSSNEFLRELIEKYGVLEGALQCIRRWGEHAMARQADRQCGFLMATPSDTEILVMRTFQAPPGLLFEACTRPEHLRNWWGGCEQLTTKLCEADPVVGGKWRIVLSAPDGSEHGFHGEYLELEPGVRCVQTFVYEQVEGAESLESAEFHPVEGGTRLLVTIRHRSKEARDAHLNSGMEGGMRQSHEALDRLLARLQSAGAA
;
A
#
# COMPACT_ATOMS: atom_id res chain seq x y z
N MET A 1 -10.48 -25.84 16.77
CA MET A 1 -10.22 -25.91 15.33
C MET A 1 -9.27 -24.79 15.03
N GLU A 2 -8.04 -25.10 14.65
CA GLU A 2 -7.01 -24.10 14.40
C GLU A 2 -7.37 -23.25 13.17
N ILE A 3 -6.92 -21.99 13.11
CA ILE A 3 -7.22 -21.06 11.99
C ILE A 3 -6.88 -21.67 10.62
N ARG A 4 -5.85 -22.53 10.56
CA ARG A 4 -5.46 -23.27 9.34
C ARG A 4 -6.50 -24.31 8.90
N GLU A 5 -7.16 -24.98 9.84
CA GLU A 5 -8.21 -25.95 9.54
C GLU A 5 -9.48 -25.25 9.01
N ILE A 6 -9.81 -24.06 9.53
CA ILE A 6 -10.93 -23.25 9.03
C ILE A 6 -10.68 -22.81 7.58
N ALA A 7 -9.47 -22.32 7.28
CA ALA A 7 -9.09 -21.91 5.93
C ALA A 7 -9.12 -23.09 4.94
N ALA A 8 -8.63 -24.26 5.35
CA ALA A 8 -8.66 -25.47 4.52
C ALA A 8 -10.10 -25.96 4.23
N VAL A 9 -11.00 -25.90 5.20
CA VAL A 9 -12.42 -26.27 5.03
C VAL A 9 -13.15 -25.27 4.13
N GLN A 10 -12.90 -23.96 4.27
CA GLN A 10 -13.45 -22.93 3.39
C GLN A 10 -12.95 -23.08 1.95
N PHE A 11 -11.64 -23.29 1.77
CA PHE A 11 -11.06 -23.58 0.45
C PHE A 11 -11.66 -24.84 -0.18
N ALA A 12 -11.84 -25.92 0.58
CA ALA A 12 -12.47 -27.13 0.10
C ALA A 12 -13.94 -26.92 -0.31
N ALA A 13 -14.68 -26.08 0.42
CA ALA A 13 -16.07 -25.73 0.09
C ALA A 13 -16.17 -24.83 -1.15
N GLU A 14 -15.26 -23.86 -1.31
CA GLU A 14 -15.17 -23.01 -2.51
C GLU A 14 -14.73 -23.81 -3.74
N LYS A 15 -13.71 -24.67 -3.58
CA LYS A 15 -13.28 -25.62 -4.62
C LYS A 15 -14.41 -26.54 -5.03
N LYS A 16 -15.17 -27.10 -4.07
CA LYS A 16 -16.34 -27.94 -4.35
C LYS A 16 -17.42 -27.16 -5.11
N ARG A 17 -17.76 -25.94 -4.68
CA ARG A 17 -18.76 -25.08 -5.37
C ARG A 17 -18.32 -24.66 -6.76
N ALA A 18 -17.04 -24.36 -6.97
CA ALA A 18 -16.47 -24.05 -8.29
C ALA A 18 -16.53 -25.28 -9.21
N LEU A 19 -16.23 -26.47 -8.70
CA LEU A 19 -16.30 -27.73 -9.46
C LEU A 19 -17.74 -28.21 -9.74
N GLU A 20 -18.72 -27.77 -8.94
CA GLU A 20 -20.15 -28.04 -9.15
C GLU A 20 -20.81 -27.06 -10.15
N ARG A 21 -20.18 -25.93 -10.45
CA ARG A 21 -20.66 -24.93 -11.40
C ARG A 21 -19.98 -25.12 -12.75
N ASP A 22 -20.73 -25.73 -13.66
CA ASP A 22 -20.41 -26.03 -15.05
C ASP A 22 -19.67 -24.87 -15.76
N ARG A 23 -18.33 -24.90 -15.73
CA ARG A 23 -17.36 -24.01 -16.41
C ARG A 23 -17.07 -22.65 -15.76
N GLU A 24 -17.37 -22.49 -14.47
CA GLU A 24 -17.18 -21.20 -13.80
C GLU A 24 -16.38 -21.27 -12.51
N VAL A 25 -15.53 -20.27 -12.29
CA VAL A 25 -14.93 -19.97 -11.00
C VAL A 25 -15.55 -18.67 -10.50
N SER A 26 -16.11 -18.68 -9.29
CA SER A 26 -16.61 -17.48 -8.64
C SER A 26 -16.05 -17.39 -7.24
N VAL A 27 -15.39 -16.27 -6.94
CA VAL A 27 -14.88 -15.92 -5.62
C VAL A 27 -15.51 -14.59 -5.21
N SER A 28 -15.82 -14.43 -3.94
CA SER A 28 -16.46 -13.21 -3.45
C SER A 28 -15.93 -12.82 -2.09
N ARG A 29 -15.85 -11.52 -1.83
CA ARG A 29 -15.36 -10.97 -0.57
C ARG A 29 -16.02 -9.64 -0.26
N GLN A 30 -16.23 -9.36 1.03
CA GLN A 30 -16.60 -8.03 1.50
C GLN A 30 -15.32 -7.25 1.81
N PHE A 31 -15.25 -6.03 1.29
CA PHE A 31 -14.19 -5.07 1.57
C PHE A 31 -14.73 -3.98 2.48
N ALA A 32 -13.99 -3.59 3.52
CA ALA A 32 -14.30 -2.43 4.36
C ALA A 32 -13.87 -1.11 3.66
N ALA A 33 -14.27 -0.97 2.39
CA ALA A 33 -13.98 0.16 1.50
C ALA A 33 -15.26 0.59 0.76
N PRO A 34 -15.50 1.90 0.50
CA PRO A 34 -16.65 2.35 -0.27
C PRO A 34 -16.51 1.93 -1.75
N PRO A 35 -17.64 1.78 -2.47
CA PRO A 35 -17.63 1.31 -3.85
C PRO A 35 -16.72 2.13 -4.78
N GLU A 36 -16.58 3.43 -4.52
CA GLU A 36 -15.72 4.33 -5.31
C GLU A 36 -14.25 3.95 -5.22
N LEU A 37 -13.75 3.59 -4.02
CA LEU A 37 -12.35 3.21 -3.84
C LEU A 37 -12.07 1.80 -4.35
N VAL A 38 -13.05 0.90 -4.19
CA VAL A 38 -12.98 -0.45 -4.77
C VAL A 38 -12.94 -0.38 -6.30
N TRP A 39 -13.74 0.48 -6.90
CA TRP A 39 -13.75 0.75 -8.33
C TRP A 39 -12.44 1.36 -8.82
N GLN A 40 -11.96 2.41 -8.17
CA GLN A 40 -10.69 3.04 -8.52
C GLN A 40 -9.52 2.06 -8.46
N ALA A 41 -9.48 1.19 -7.44
CA ALA A 41 -8.40 0.20 -7.30
C ALA A 41 -8.22 -0.70 -8.53
N ILE A 42 -9.30 -1.07 -9.22
CA ILE A 42 -9.25 -1.94 -10.42
C ILE A 42 -9.23 -1.17 -11.75
N THR A 43 -9.77 0.05 -11.78
CA THR A 43 -9.95 0.81 -13.03
C THR A 43 -8.91 1.89 -13.28
N ASP A 44 -8.24 2.38 -12.23
CA ASP A 44 -7.16 3.35 -12.34
C ASP A 44 -5.86 2.61 -12.72
N PRO A 45 -5.24 2.94 -13.88
CA PRO A 45 -4.02 2.30 -14.33
C PRO A 45 -2.88 2.39 -13.30
N GLY A 46 -2.75 3.53 -12.62
CA GLY A 46 -1.72 3.76 -11.61
C GLY A 46 -1.92 2.95 -10.33
N GLN A 47 -3.14 2.44 -10.11
CA GLN A 47 -3.47 1.63 -8.94
C GLN A 47 -3.43 0.14 -9.23
N VAL A 48 -4.06 -0.30 -10.33
CA VAL A 48 -4.18 -1.73 -10.66
C VAL A 48 -2.79 -2.39 -10.80
N LEU A 49 -1.79 -1.67 -11.31
CA LEU A 49 -0.42 -2.17 -11.44
C LEU A 49 0.28 -2.48 -10.11
N LEU A 50 -0.20 -1.92 -8.99
CA LEU A 50 0.43 -2.08 -7.67
C LEU A 50 0.04 -3.40 -7.00
N TRP A 51 -1.06 -4.01 -7.40
CA TRP A 51 -1.62 -5.18 -6.70
C TRP A 51 -2.12 -6.29 -7.61
N TRP A 52 -2.30 -6.07 -8.91
CA TRP A 52 -2.87 -7.06 -9.82
C TRP A 52 -2.05 -8.36 -9.87
N GLY A 53 -2.76 -9.48 -9.85
CA GLY A 53 -2.20 -10.83 -9.95
C GLY A 53 -1.99 -11.54 -8.60
N PRO A 54 -1.60 -12.84 -8.64
CA PRO A 54 -1.29 -13.64 -7.46
C PRO A 54 -0.09 -13.09 -6.67
N ASP A 55 0.14 -13.59 -5.46
CA ASP A 55 1.29 -13.20 -4.65
C ASP A 55 2.62 -13.49 -5.36
N GLY A 56 3.59 -12.58 -5.23
CA GLY A 56 4.90 -12.68 -5.87
C GLY A 56 4.94 -12.24 -7.34
N PHE A 57 3.79 -11.95 -7.97
CA PHE A 57 3.75 -11.38 -9.32
C PHE A 57 3.91 -9.86 -9.32
N THR A 58 4.62 -9.35 -10.32
CA THR A 58 4.63 -7.92 -10.70
C THR A 58 4.00 -7.75 -12.09
N THR A 59 3.55 -6.54 -12.42
CA THR A 59 2.86 -6.27 -13.69
C THR A 59 3.48 -5.07 -14.40
N THR A 60 3.81 -5.24 -15.67
CA THR A 60 4.13 -4.14 -16.60
C THR A 60 2.94 -3.88 -17.50
N THR A 61 2.42 -2.65 -17.54
CA THR A 61 1.31 -2.27 -18.43
C THR A 61 1.86 -1.57 -19.68
N HIS A 62 1.44 -2.04 -20.86
CA HIS A 62 1.85 -1.50 -22.17
C HIS A 62 0.79 -0.59 -22.78
N GLU A 63 -0.48 -0.90 -22.54
CA GLU A 63 -1.63 -0.17 -23.09
C GLU A 63 -2.81 -0.35 -22.13
N HIS A 64 -3.53 0.72 -21.77
CA HIS A 64 -4.71 0.63 -20.90
C HIS A 64 -5.77 1.65 -21.29
N GLU A 65 -6.71 1.25 -22.14
CA GLU A 65 -7.84 2.06 -22.59
C GLU A 65 -9.13 1.65 -21.87
N LEU A 66 -9.41 2.26 -20.72
CA LEU A 66 -10.63 1.97 -19.95
C LEU A 66 -11.88 2.60 -20.58
N LYS A 67 -12.39 1.95 -21.62
CA LYS A 67 -13.67 2.25 -22.29
C LYS A 67 -14.23 0.96 -22.87
N VAL A 68 -15.53 0.90 -23.13
CA VAL A 68 -16.14 -0.25 -23.82
C VAL A 68 -15.49 -0.42 -25.21
N GLY A 69 -15.03 -1.63 -25.51
CA GLY A 69 -14.24 -1.97 -26.70
C GLY A 69 -12.75 -1.58 -26.62
N GLY A 70 -12.32 -0.91 -25.55
CA GLY A 70 -10.92 -0.61 -25.28
C GLY A 70 -10.16 -1.82 -24.75
N THR A 71 -8.83 -1.71 -24.77
CA THR A 71 -7.89 -2.80 -24.53
C THR A 71 -7.01 -2.53 -23.32
N TRP A 72 -6.70 -3.58 -22.55
CA TRP A 72 -5.61 -3.55 -21.57
C TRP A 72 -4.60 -4.65 -21.92
N LYS A 73 -3.39 -4.23 -22.31
CA LYS A 73 -2.26 -5.11 -22.60
C LYS A 73 -1.24 -4.96 -21.48
N HIS A 74 -0.90 -6.07 -20.85
CA HIS A 74 0.05 -6.10 -19.75
C HIS A 74 0.83 -7.42 -19.75
N THR A 75 2.04 -7.38 -19.20
CA THR A 75 2.82 -8.59 -18.90
C THR A 75 2.82 -8.80 -17.40
N MET A 76 2.39 -9.97 -16.97
CA MET A 76 2.58 -10.42 -15.59
C MET A 76 3.91 -11.16 -15.50
N HIS A 77 4.77 -10.77 -14.56
CA HIS A 77 6.07 -11.39 -14.32
C HIS A 77 5.95 -12.33 -13.13
N GLY A 78 6.12 -13.63 -13.37
CA GLY A 78 6.10 -14.65 -12.33
C GLY A 78 7.35 -14.63 -11.45
N PRO A 79 7.26 -15.08 -10.18
CA PRO A 79 8.41 -15.16 -9.29
C PRO A 79 9.47 -16.17 -9.75
N ASP A 80 9.11 -17.07 -10.67
CA ASP A 80 9.98 -18.03 -11.35
C ASP A 80 10.75 -17.40 -12.54
N GLY A 81 10.48 -16.14 -12.86
CA GLY A 81 11.04 -15.42 -14.01
C GLY A 81 10.27 -15.65 -15.31
N THR A 82 9.15 -16.38 -15.29
CA THR A 82 8.32 -16.58 -16.47
C THR A 82 7.44 -15.35 -16.72
N ASP A 83 7.45 -14.85 -17.96
CA ASP A 83 6.61 -13.74 -18.39
C ASP A 83 5.31 -14.24 -19.04
N TYR A 84 4.19 -13.68 -18.59
CA TYR A 84 2.85 -13.99 -19.07
C TYR A 84 2.24 -12.76 -19.74
N PRO A 85 2.40 -12.60 -21.07
CA PRO A 85 1.71 -11.55 -21.80
C PRO A 85 0.20 -11.80 -21.75
N ASN A 86 -0.54 -10.75 -21.44
CA ASN A 86 -1.99 -10.72 -21.34
C ASN A 86 -2.54 -9.60 -22.21
N HIS A 87 -3.64 -9.89 -22.88
CA HIS A 87 -4.39 -8.93 -23.69
C HIS A 87 -5.87 -9.12 -23.39
N ILE A 88 -6.51 -8.09 -22.83
CA ILE A 88 -7.94 -8.10 -22.55
C ILE A 88 -8.67 -7.00 -23.31
N VAL A 89 -9.95 -7.21 -23.55
CA VAL A 89 -10.88 -6.23 -24.13
C VAL A 89 -12.01 -6.00 -23.13
N PHE A 90 -12.33 -4.73 -22.83
CA PHE A 90 -13.42 -4.36 -21.93
C PHE A 90 -14.77 -4.41 -22.65
N ASP A 91 -15.68 -5.26 -22.18
CA ASP A 91 -17.00 -5.48 -22.79
C ASP A 91 -18.07 -4.56 -22.21
N GLU A 92 -18.04 -4.35 -20.89
CA GLU A 92 -19.06 -3.59 -20.17
C GLU A 92 -18.44 -2.88 -18.97
N ILE A 93 -18.74 -1.59 -18.84
CA ILE A 93 -18.23 -0.72 -17.77
C ILE A 93 -19.41 0.04 -17.19
N VAL A 94 -19.76 -0.27 -15.95
CA VAL A 94 -20.73 0.49 -15.16
C VAL A 94 -20.01 0.97 -13.90
N ALA A 95 -19.74 2.27 -13.83
CA ALA A 95 -18.98 2.87 -12.75
C ALA A 95 -19.48 2.43 -11.37
N ASN A 96 -18.53 2.03 -10.51
CA ASN A 96 -18.74 1.54 -9.14
C ASN A 96 -19.62 0.29 -9.01
N ARG A 97 -19.90 -0.44 -10.10
CA ARG A 97 -20.86 -1.56 -10.09
C ARG A 97 -20.43 -2.77 -10.88
N LEU A 98 -19.93 -2.60 -12.10
CA LEU A 98 -19.68 -3.72 -13.00
C LEU A 98 -18.50 -3.44 -13.92
N LEU A 99 -17.58 -4.39 -13.97
CA LEU A 99 -16.53 -4.44 -14.98
C LEU A 99 -16.56 -5.83 -15.61
N ARG A 100 -16.84 -5.89 -16.92
CA ARG A 100 -16.76 -7.12 -17.72
C ARG A 100 -15.68 -6.97 -18.77
N PHE A 101 -14.86 -8.00 -18.92
CA PHE A 101 -13.84 -8.08 -19.95
C PHE A 101 -13.57 -9.54 -20.32
N HIS A 102 -12.95 -9.76 -21.48
CA HIS A 102 -12.50 -11.08 -21.90
C HIS A 102 -11.04 -11.04 -22.34
N HIS A 103 -10.36 -12.16 -22.14
CA HIS A 103 -9.00 -12.37 -22.63
C HIS A 103 -9.03 -12.76 -24.11
N VAL A 104 -8.16 -12.11 -24.89
CA VAL A 104 -7.90 -12.43 -26.29
C VAL A 104 -6.49 -12.98 -26.44
N ALA A 105 -6.22 -13.69 -27.54
CA ALA A 105 -4.88 -14.21 -27.82
C ALA A 105 -3.84 -13.08 -27.84
N SER A 106 -2.68 -13.35 -27.24
CA SER A 106 -1.50 -12.49 -27.25
C SER A 106 -0.34 -13.22 -27.93
N GLU A 107 0.65 -12.48 -28.45
CA GLU A 107 1.83 -13.09 -29.07
C GLU A 107 2.52 -14.06 -28.09
N GLY A 108 2.76 -15.30 -28.54
CA GLY A 108 3.43 -16.33 -27.75
C GLY A 108 2.57 -17.04 -26.70
N ASN A 109 1.28 -16.72 -26.57
CA ASN A 109 0.38 -17.39 -25.63
C ASN A 109 -0.90 -17.86 -26.34
N GLU A 110 -1.15 -19.18 -26.36
CA GLU A 110 -2.42 -19.72 -26.85
C GLU A 110 -3.57 -19.24 -25.96
N PRO A 111 -4.76 -19.02 -26.53
CA PRO A 111 -5.76 -18.19 -25.88
C PRO A 111 -6.34 -18.86 -24.64
N VAL A 112 -6.12 -18.25 -23.48
CA VAL A 112 -6.98 -18.49 -22.31
C VAL A 112 -8.28 -17.72 -22.54
N HIS A 113 -9.16 -18.24 -23.40
CA HIS A 113 -10.48 -17.66 -23.66
C HIS A 113 -11.36 -17.79 -22.41
N HIS A 114 -11.24 -16.83 -21.51
CA HIS A 114 -12.15 -16.67 -20.39
C HIS A 114 -12.71 -15.26 -20.34
N THR A 115 -13.96 -15.17 -19.92
CA THR A 115 -14.64 -13.91 -19.63
C THR A 115 -14.66 -13.71 -18.13
N SER A 116 -14.28 -12.51 -17.70
CA SER A 116 -14.27 -12.10 -16.30
C SER A 116 -15.35 -11.05 -16.08
N VAL A 117 -16.14 -11.23 -15.02
CA VAL A 117 -17.18 -10.31 -14.58
C VAL A 117 -16.94 -9.98 -13.12
N PHE A 118 -16.61 -8.73 -12.84
CA PHE A 118 -16.46 -8.22 -11.49
C PHE A 118 -17.66 -7.34 -11.15
N SER A 119 -18.46 -7.74 -10.16
CA SER A 119 -19.61 -6.98 -9.68
C SER A 119 -19.36 -6.44 -8.28
N MET A 120 -19.81 -5.21 -8.03
CA MET A 120 -19.66 -4.49 -6.78
C MET A 120 -21.04 -4.04 -6.29
N GLU A 121 -21.37 -4.40 -5.07
CA GLU A 121 -22.63 -4.03 -4.41
C GLU A 121 -22.33 -3.28 -3.11
N PRO A 122 -22.86 -2.06 -2.90
CA PRO A 122 -22.69 -1.36 -1.63
C PRO A 122 -23.32 -2.17 -0.50
N LEU A 123 -22.61 -2.29 0.63
CA LEU A 123 -23.12 -2.85 1.88
C LEU A 123 -22.94 -1.86 3.01
N GLU A 124 -23.68 -2.05 4.10
CA GLU A 124 -23.39 -1.34 5.35
C GLU A 124 -21.95 -1.66 5.79
N GLY A 125 -21.13 -0.62 5.96
CA GLY A 125 -19.71 -0.76 6.34
C GLY A 125 -18.76 -1.10 5.19
N GLY A 126 -19.19 -1.14 3.92
CA GLY A 126 -18.26 -1.33 2.80
C GLY A 126 -18.89 -1.75 1.48
N THR A 127 -18.22 -2.66 0.77
CA THR A 127 -18.63 -3.13 -0.56
C THR A 127 -18.49 -4.64 -0.66
N PHE A 128 -19.54 -5.32 -1.13
CA PHE A 128 -19.46 -6.72 -1.53
C PHE A 128 -18.95 -6.81 -2.96
N VAL A 129 -17.94 -7.63 -3.18
CA VAL A 129 -17.35 -7.87 -4.50
C VAL A 129 -17.48 -9.33 -4.87
N ASN A 130 -17.97 -9.60 -6.08
CA ASN A 130 -17.95 -10.92 -6.69
C ASN A 130 -17.09 -10.85 -7.96
N MET A 131 -16.12 -11.76 -8.04
CA MET A 131 -15.30 -12.01 -9.21
C MET A 131 -15.74 -13.35 -9.80
N ARG A 132 -16.23 -13.33 -11.04
CA ARG A 132 -16.63 -14.53 -11.78
C ARG A 132 -15.81 -14.64 -13.04
N MET A 133 -15.27 -15.83 -13.29
CA MET A 133 -14.59 -16.20 -14.52
C MET A 133 -15.33 -17.37 -15.16
N SER A 134 -15.66 -17.23 -16.44
CA SER A 134 -16.34 -18.26 -17.23
C SER A 134 -15.41 -18.74 -18.34
N PHE A 135 -15.29 -20.07 -18.48
CA PHE A 135 -14.36 -20.74 -19.39
C PHE A 135 -15.09 -21.48 -20.52
N SER A 136 -14.39 -21.77 -21.60
CA SER A 136 -14.96 -22.44 -22.79
C SER A 136 -15.51 -23.84 -22.48
N SER A 137 -14.82 -24.63 -21.65
CA SER A 137 -15.20 -26.00 -21.28
C SER A 137 -14.81 -26.36 -19.84
N ASN A 138 -15.45 -27.41 -19.30
CA ASN A 138 -15.18 -27.87 -17.92
C ASN A 138 -13.81 -28.54 -17.85
N GLU A 139 -13.46 -29.29 -18.88
CA GLU A 139 -12.17 -29.96 -18.99
C GLU A 139 -11.04 -28.94 -18.98
N PHE A 140 -11.21 -27.84 -19.74
CA PHE A 140 -10.24 -26.75 -19.76
C PHE A 140 -10.12 -26.07 -18.39
N LEU A 141 -11.24 -25.77 -17.73
CA LEU A 141 -11.22 -25.23 -16.37
C LEU A 141 -10.51 -26.17 -15.39
N ARG A 142 -10.77 -27.48 -15.45
CA ARG A 142 -10.12 -28.46 -14.56
C ARG A 142 -8.62 -28.51 -14.78
N GLU A 143 -8.17 -28.54 -16.04
CA GLU A 143 -6.75 -28.46 -16.36
C GLU A 143 -6.14 -27.17 -15.79
N LEU A 144 -6.80 -26.03 -15.95
CA LEU A 144 -6.31 -24.76 -15.43
C LEU A 144 -6.22 -24.72 -13.88
N ILE A 145 -7.20 -25.31 -13.20
CA ILE A 145 -7.18 -25.44 -11.74
C ILE A 145 -6.02 -26.34 -11.29
N GLU A 146 -5.82 -27.49 -11.94
CA GLU A 146 -4.80 -28.47 -11.55
C GLU A 146 -3.39 -28.04 -11.89
N LYS A 147 -3.18 -27.45 -13.07
CA LYS A 147 -1.87 -27.13 -13.62
C LYS A 147 -1.38 -25.73 -13.24
N TYR A 148 -2.28 -24.76 -13.17
CA TYR A 148 -1.93 -23.35 -12.96
C TYR A 148 -2.55 -22.75 -11.70
N GLY A 149 -3.31 -23.52 -10.91
CA GLY A 149 -3.85 -23.06 -9.64
C GLY A 149 -4.83 -21.88 -9.76
N VAL A 150 -5.58 -21.78 -10.86
CA VAL A 150 -6.42 -20.59 -11.16
C VAL A 150 -7.37 -20.19 -10.02
N LEU A 151 -7.95 -21.15 -9.30
CA LEU A 151 -8.79 -20.84 -8.13
C LEU A 151 -8.00 -20.16 -7.01
N GLU A 152 -6.80 -20.65 -6.72
CA GLU A 152 -5.94 -20.07 -5.70
C GLU A 152 -5.47 -18.68 -6.13
N GLY A 153 -5.06 -18.52 -7.39
CA GLY A 153 -4.72 -17.23 -7.97
C GLY A 153 -5.87 -16.21 -7.88
N ALA A 154 -7.10 -16.64 -8.13
CA ALA A 154 -8.29 -15.78 -8.00
C ALA A 154 -8.54 -15.35 -6.55
N LEU A 155 -8.40 -16.27 -5.59
CA LEU A 155 -8.52 -15.97 -4.16
C LEU A 155 -7.46 -15.00 -3.67
N GLN A 156 -6.22 -15.15 -4.14
CA GLN A 156 -5.13 -14.20 -3.84
C GLN A 156 -5.40 -12.83 -4.49
N CYS A 157 -5.82 -12.80 -5.76
CA CYS A 157 -6.10 -11.57 -6.49
C CYS A 157 -7.23 -10.76 -5.84
N ILE A 158 -8.37 -11.38 -5.52
CA ILE A 158 -9.49 -10.66 -4.85
C ILE A 158 -9.11 -10.20 -3.43
N ARG A 159 -8.22 -10.92 -2.73
CA ARG A 159 -7.68 -10.48 -1.44
C ARG A 159 -6.83 -9.22 -1.61
N ARG A 160 -5.86 -9.22 -2.53
CA ARG A 160 -4.96 -8.09 -2.80
C ARG A 160 -5.74 -6.84 -3.26
N TRP A 161 -6.79 -7.03 -4.06
CA TRP A 161 -7.70 -5.94 -4.43
C TRP A 161 -8.32 -5.27 -3.20
N GLY A 162 -8.89 -6.08 -2.30
CA GLY A 162 -9.49 -5.59 -1.07
C GLY A 162 -8.50 -4.87 -0.19
N GLU A 163 -7.31 -5.46 0.02
CA GLU A 163 -6.22 -4.86 0.81
C GLU A 163 -5.81 -3.49 0.25
N HIS A 164 -5.64 -3.37 -1.07
CA HIS A 164 -5.31 -2.10 -1.72
C HIS A 164 -6.43 -1.06 -1.55
N ALA A 165 -7.69 -1.44 -1.77
CA ALA A 165 -8.83 -0.54 -1.62
C ALA A 165 -8.99 -0.05 -0.16
N MET A 166 -8.79 -0.94 0.82
CA MET A 166 -8.81 -0.60 2.25
C MET A 166 -7.63 0.28 2.64
N ALA A 167 -6.44 0.05 2.08
CA ALA A 167 -5.28 0.93 2.28
C ALA A 167 -5.55 2.34 1.76
N ARG A 168 -6.19 2.49 0.59
CA ARG A 168 -6.62 3.80 0.06
C ARG A 168 -7.70 4.46 0.91
N GLN A 169 -8.61 3.68 1.50
CA GLN A 169 -9.55 4.24 2.47
C GLN A 169 -8.82 4.74 3.73
N ALA A 170 -7.89 3.95 4.26
CA ALA A 170 -7.08 4.35 5.40
C ALA A 170 -6.26 5.61 5.08
N ASP A 171 -5.72 5.73 3.86
CA ASP A 171 -5.05 6.94 3.38
C ASP A 171 -5.99 8.15 3.39
N ARG A 172 -7.20 7.99 2.87
CA ARG A 172 -8.22 9.04 2.85
C ARG A 172 -8.66 9.45 4.26
N GLN A 173 -8.77 8.49 5.19
CA GLN A 173 -9.20 8.72 6.57
C GLN A 173 -8.08 9.31 7.45
N CYS A 174 -6.84 8.84 7.28
CA CYS A 174 -5.65 9.34 7.99
C CYS A 174 -5.00 10.55 7.30
N GLY A 175 -5.48 10.91 6.11
CA GLY A 175 -4.94 12.00 5.28
C GLY A 175 -3.50 11.79 4.85
N PHE A 176 -3.03 10.54 4.69
CA PHE A 176 -1.67 10.24 4.25
C PHE A 176 -1.52 10.40 2.74
N LEU A 177 -0.54 11.20 2.31
CA LEU A 177 -0.18 11.44 0.93
C LEU A 177 1.34 11.47 0.81
N MET A 178 1.87 10.86 -0.24
CA MET A 178 3.26 11.02 -0.66
C MET A 178 3.29 11.45 -2.13
N ALA A 179 4.10 12.44 -2.46
CA ALA A 179 4.23 12.98 -3.82
C ALA A 179 5.67 13.46 -4.09
N THR A 180 6.00 13.68 -5.35
CA THR A 180 7.30 14.19 -5.80
C THR A 180 7.11 15.52 -6.54
N PRO A 181 7.03 16.65 -5.83
CA PRO A 181 6.69 17.95 -6.45
C PRO A 181 7.80 18.49 -7.36
N SER A 182 9.04 17.99 -7.21
CA SER A 182 10.17 18.30 -8.07
C SER A 182 11.08 17.09 -8.21
N ASP A 183 12.10 17.18 -9.06
CA ASP A 183 13.05 16.08 -9.25
C ASP A 183 13.79 15.69 -7.99
N THR A 184 13.99 16.63 -7.05
CA THR A 184 14.80 16.47 -5.85
C THR A 184 13.99 16.41 -4.55
N GLU A 185 12.66 16.41 -4.61
CA GLU A 185 11.84 16.51 -3.40
C GLU A 185 10.84 15.35 -3.27
N ILE A 186 10.65 14.92 -2.03
CA ILE A 186 9.54 14.07 -1.60
C ILE A 186 8.70 14.90 -0.64
N LEU A 187 7.40 14.99 -0.91
CA LEU A 187 6.42 15.60 -0.04
C LEU A 187 5.64 14.49 0.64
N VAL A 188 5.57 14.52 1.97
CA VAL A 188 4.73 13.66 2.77
C VAL A 188 3.75 14.52 3.54
N MET A 189 2.47 14.20 3.48
CA MET A 189 1.43 14.87 4.23
C MET A 189 0.63 13.83 5.02
N ARG A 190 0.32 14.11 6.29
CA ARG A 190 -0.57 13.27 7.10
C ARG A 190 -1.31 14.12 8.13
N THR A 191 -2.55 13.76 8.45
CA THR A 191 -3.29 14.40 9.55
C THR A 191 -3.28 13.52 10.79
N PHE A 192 -2.90 14.10 11.94
CA PHE A 192 -2.87 13.45 13.24
C PHE A 192 -3.91 14.07 14.17
N GLN A 193 -4.58 13.25 14.97
CA GLN A 193 -5.61 13.65 15.94
C GLN A 193 -5.01 14.24 17.24
N ALA A 194 -4.08 15.19 17.10
CA ALA A 194 -3.38 15.83 18.21
C ALA A 194 -3.20 17.34 17.94
N PRO A 195 -3.09 18.18 18.99
CA PRO A 195 -2.77 19.59 18.82
C PRO A 195 -1.33 19.79 18.32
N PRO A 196 -1.02 20.88 17.59
CA PRO A 196 0.29 21.06 16.94
C PRO A 196 1.47 21.01 17.91
N GLY A 197 1.33 21.59 19.10
CA GLY A 197 2.37 21.57 20.12
C GLY A 197 2.72 20.15 20.60
N LEU A 198 1.71 19.30 20.81
CA LEU A 198 1.94 17.91 21.23
C LEU A 198 2.59 17.09 20.11
N LEU A 199 2.12 17.27 18.88
CA LEU A 199 2.71 16.59 17.72
C LEU A 199 4.18 17.03 17.52
N PHE A 200 4.47 18.32 17.66
CA PHE A 200 5.83 18.86 17.61
C PHE A 200 6.72 18.24 18.70
N GLU A 201 6.26 18.18 19.95
CA GLU A 201 7.01 17.55 21.04
C GLU A 201 7.25 16.07 20.76
N ALA A 202 6.25 15.36 20.25
CA ALA A 202 6.38 13.96 19.88
C ALA A 202 7.44 13.73 18.78
N CYS A 203 7.61 14.69 17.87
CA CYS A 203 8.57 14.66 16.78
C CYS A 203 9.97 15.18 17.11
N THR A 204 10.19 15.80 18.27
CA THR A 204 11.47 16.46 18.59
C THR A 204 12.11 15.95 19.88
N ARG A 205 11.31 15.51 20.86
CA ARG A 205 11.84 15.10 22.15
C ARG A 205 12.26 13.63 22.18
N PRO A 206 13.44 13.29 22.71
CA PRO A 206 13.97 11.92 22.68
C PRO A 206 13.10 10.92 23.45
N GLU A 207 12.44 11.35 24.54
CA GLU A 207 11.52 10.50 25.30
C GLU A 207 10.28 10.09 24.49
N HIS A 208 9.93 10.83 23.43
CA HIS A 208 8.82 10.51 22.56
C HIS A 208 9.27 9.81 21.28
N LEU A 209 10.30 10.34 20.60
CA LEU A 209 10.87 9.77 19.37
C LEU A 209 11.14 8.27 19.50
N ARG A 210 11.73 7.84 20.62
CA ARG A 210 12.05 6.42 20.89
C ARG A 210 10.85 5.47 20.92
N ASN A 211 9.63 5.99 20.97
CA ASN A 211 8.40 5.21 21.09
C ASN A 211 7.64 5.05 19.76
N TRP A 212 8.07 5.72 18.69
CA TRP A 212 7.36 5.68 17.41
C TRP A 212 8.28 5.74 16.18
N TRP A 213 9.43 6.42 16.28
CA TRP A 213 10.31 6.65 15.14
C TRP A 213 11.03 5.36 14.75
N GLY A 214 10.79 4.87 13.53
CA GLY A 214 11.19 3.52 13.13
C GLY A 214 10.33 2.40 13.74
N GLY A 215 9.17 2.76 14.31
CA GLY A 215 8.25 1.84 14.97
C GLY A 215 7.49 0.98 13.96
N CYS A 216 8.10 -0.12 13.54
CA CYS A 216 7.40 -1.28 13.00
C CYS A 216 7.54 -2.47 13.96
N GLU A 217 6.72 -3.52 13.79
CA GLU A 217 6.79 -4.72 14.65
C GLU A 217 8.17 -5.41 14.63
N GLN A 218 9.00 -5.10 13.65
CA GLN A 218 10.25 -5.79 13.36
C GLN A 218 11.49 -5.02 13.84
N LEU A 219 11.43 -3.69 14.00
CA LEU A 219 12.57 -2.86 14.39
C LEU A 219 12.44 -2.40 15.83
N THR A 220 13.57 -2.37 16.53
CA THR A 220 13.65 -1.86 17.92
C THR A 220 14.60 -0.69 18.01
N THR A 221 14.24 0.35 18.77
CA THR A 221 15.12 1.51 18.98
C THR A 221 16.23 1.16 19.97
N LYS A 222 17.47 1.05 19.46
CA LYS A 222 18.67 0.80 20.26
C LYS A 222 19.23 2.08 20.88
N LEU A 223 19.26 3.17 20.11
CA LEU A 223 19.71 4.49 20.55
C LEU A 223 18.70 5.54 20.09
N CYS A 224 18.43 6.53 20.94
CA CYS A 224 17.65 7.72 20.59
C CYS A 224 18.14 8.88 21.43
N GLU A 225 18.92 9.74 20.80
CA GLU A 225 19.46 10.98 21.37
C GLU A 225 18.96 12.14 20.52
N ALA A 226 18.50 13.20 21.17
CA ALA A 226 18.09 14.42 20.51
C ALA A 226 18.27 15.59 21.48
N ASP A 227 18.92 16.65 20.99
CA ASP A 227 19.03 17.94 21.67
C ASP A 227 18.17 18.97 20.91
N PRO A 228 16.88 19.15 21.26
CA PRO A 228 15.93 19.93 20.48
C PRO A 228 16.11 21.44 20.70
N VAL A 229 17.30 21.94 20.34
CA VAL A 229 17.67 23.35 20.24
C VAL A 229 18.25 23.60 18.86
N VAL A 230 18.18 24.84 18.37
CA VAL A 230 18.80 25.20 17.08
C VAL A 230 20.32 24.99 17.17
N GLY A 231 20.89 24.25 16.22
CA GLY A 231 22.27 23.76 16.20
C GLY A 231 22.50 22.48 17.02
N GLY A 232 21.49 22.00 17.73
CA GLY A 232 21.52 20.74 18.47
C GLY A 232 21.50 19.53 17.53
N LYS A 233 22.12 18.43 17.97
CA LYS A 233 22.24 17.21 17.18
C LYS A 233 21.28 16.14 17.65
N TRP A 234 20.90 15.27 16.73
CA TRP A 234 20.11 14.08 17.03
C TRP A 234 20.72 12.86 16.35
N ARG A 235 20.50 11.69 16.96
CA ARG A 235 20.92 10.39 16.44
C ARG A 235 19.97 9.29 16.90
N ILE A 236 19.50 8.48 15.96
CA ILE A 236 18.66 7.32 16.22
C ILE A 236 19.30 6.09 15.57
N VAL A 237 19.38 5.00 16.33
CA VAL A 237 19.85 3.69 15.81
C VAL A 237 18.75 2.67 16.02
N LEU A 238 18.31 2.06 14.93
CA LEU A 238 17.35 0.96 14.91
C LEU A 238 18.07 -0.37 14.76
N SER A 239 17.61 -1.40 15.47
CA SER A 239 18.09 -2.78 15.35
C SER A 239 17.00 -3.64 14.74
N ALA A 240 17.36 -4.41 13.71
CA ALA A 240 16.51 -5.40 13.08
C ALA A 240 16.64 -6.79 13.75
N PRO A 241 15.71 -7.73 13.49
CA PRO A 241 15.70 -9.05 14.13
C PRO A 241 16.90 -9.93 13.73
N ASP A 242 17.49 -9.66 12.56
CA ASP A 242 18.69 -10.34 12.07
C ASP A 242 19.99 -9.79 12.69
N GLY A 243 19.88 -8.80 13.58
CA GLY A 243 20.99 -8.14 14.25
C GLY A 243 21.63 -7.01 13.45
N SER A 244 21.13 -6.67 12.25
CA SER A 244 21.59 -5.50 11.51
C SER A 244 21.13 -4.20 12.18
N GLU A 245 21.95 -3.15 12.05
CA GLU A 245 21.72 -1.85 12.64
C GLU A 245 21.62 -0.77 11.55
N HIS A 246 20.66 0.12 11.72
CA HIS A 246 20.35 1.24 10.83
C HIS A 246 20.46 2.55 11.60
N GLY A 247 21.43 3.38 11.23
CA GLY A 247 21.81 4.59 11.94
C GLY A 247 21.37 5.83 11.18
N PHE A 248 20.79 6.78 11.90
CA PHE A 248 20.31 8.03 11.34
C PHE A 248 20.77 9.17 12.23
N HIS A 249 21.24 10.27 11.63
CA HIS A 249 21.62 11.45 12.40
C HIS A 249 21.34 12.74 11.64
N GLY A 250 21.38 13.84 12.38
CA GLY A 250 21.21 15.17 11.84
C GLY A 250 21.42 16.27 12.87
N GLU A 251 21.12 17.48 12.43
CA GLU A 251 21.20 18.72 13.19
C GLU A 251 19.91 19.51 13.00
N TYR A 252 19.34 20.03 14.09
CA TYR A 252 18.18 20.91 14.04
C TYR A 252 18.60 22.30 13.58
N LEU A 253 18.08 22.74 12.44
CA LEU A 253 18.39 24.03 11.83
C LEU A 253 17.37 25.11 12.19
N GLU A 254 16.09 24.73 12.32
CA GLU A 254 15.01 25.62 12.77
C GLU A 254 14.06 24.85 13.68
N LEU A 255 13.63 25.47 14.78
CA LEU A 255 12.64 24.93 15.69
C LEU A 255 11.68 26.03 16.11
N GLU A 256 10.42 25.91 15.68
CA GLU A 256 9.32 26.76 16.10
C GLU A 256 8.21 25.85 16.66
N PRO A 257 8.04 25.78 17.99
CA PRO A 257 7.13 24.85 18.63
C PRO A 257 5.71 24.89 18.06
N GLY A 258 5.25 23.75 17.55
CA GLY A 258 3.91 23.59 16.96
C GLY A 258 3.72 24.26 15.61
N VAL A 259 4.77 24.78 14.98
CA VAL A 259 4.70 25.46 13.68
C VAL A 259 5.65 24.82 12.67
N ARG A 260 6.93 24.68 13.00
CA ARG A 260 7.96 24.26 12.03
C ARG A 260 9.16 23.60 12.70
N CYS A 261 9.70 22.57 12.05
CA CYS A 261 10.99 21.96 12.37
C CYS A 261 11.78 21.75 11.07
N VAL A 262 12.99 22.28 10.98
CA VAL A 262 13.91 22.02 9.86
C VAL A 262 15.14 21.33 10.40
N GLN A 263 15.55 20.23 9.76
CA GLN A 263 16.71 19.45 10.19
C GLN A 263 17.45 18.87 8.99
N THR A 264 18.75 18.62 9.17
CA THR A 264 19.47 17.70 8.28
C THR A 264 19.11 16.27 8.63
N PHE A 265 19.21 15.37 7.65
CA PHE A 265 18.95 13.95 7.82
C PHE A 265 19.97 13.15 7.01
N VAL A 266 20.67 12.24 7.67
CA VAL A 266 21.68 11.37 7.04
C VAL A 266 21.41 9.94 7.45
N TYR A 267 21.32 9.04 6.46
CA TYR A 267 21.30 7.61 6.69
C TYR A 267 22.74 7.06 6.64
N GLU A 268 23.25 6.58 7.78
CA GLU A 268 24.67 6.25 7.98
C GLU A 268 25.16 5.10 7.08
N GLN A 269 24.26 4.24 6.60
CA GLN A 269 24.58 3.08 5.78
C GLN A 269 24.73 3.41 4.29
N VAL A 270 24.36 4.63 3.87
CA VAL A 270 24.41 5.03 2.46
C VAL A 270 25.17 6.34 2.33
N GLU A 271 26.34 6.26 1.70
CA GLU A 271 27.14 7.45 1.39
C GLU A 271 26.36 8.39 0.46
N GLY A 272 26.29 9.67 0.81
CA GLY A 272 25.57 10.65 0.00
C GLY A 272 24.06 10.70 0.22
N ALA A 273 23.54 10.02 1.25
CA ALA A 273 22.12 10.01 1.60
C ALA A 273 21.69 11.25 2.41
N GLU A 274 22.48 12.34 2.39
CA GLU A 274 22.11 13.56 3.08
C GLU A 274 20.89 14.20 2.42
N SER A 275 19.93 14.59 3.26
CA SER A 275 18.76 15.35 2.85
C SER A 275 18.44 16.45 3.86
N LEU A 276 17.71 17.45 3.39
CA LEU A 276 17.16 18.50 4.23
C LEU A 276 15.67 18.22 4.42
N GLU A 277 15.25 18.02 5.66
CA GLU A 277 13.85 17.80 6.01
C GLU A 277 13.24 19.07 6.59
N SER A 278 12.06 19.42 6.12
CA SER A 278 11.24 20.52 6.65
C SER A 278 9.86 19.99 7.01
N ALA A 279 9.56 19.92 8.30
CA ALA A 279 8.27 19.58 8.85
C ALA A 279 7.49 20.85 9.22
N GLU A 280 6.26 20.96 8.73
CA GLU A 280 5.32 22.03 9.06
C GLU A 280 4.07 21.47 9.70
N PHE A 281 3.59 22.14 10.75
CA PHE A 281 2.50 21.68 11.60
C PHE A 281 1.30 22.62 11.43
N HIS A 282 0.36 22.23 10.57
CA HIS A 282 -0.80 23.06 10.21
C HIS A 282 -2.02 22.64 11.02
N PRO A 283 -2.58 23.49 11.92
CA PRO A 283 -3.82 23.16 12.61
C PRO A 283 -4.96 23.03 11.61
N VAL A 284 -5.75 21.97 11.75
CA VAL A 284 -6.94 21.68 10.93
C VAL A 284 -8.09 21.23 11.82
N GLU A 285 -9.30 21.21 11.28
CA GLU A 285 -10.43 20.60 11.97
C GLU A 285 -10.11 19.12 12.26
N GLY A 286 -10.21 18.72 13.53
CA GLY A 286 -9.88 17.37 13.97
C GLY A 286 -8.38 17.12 14.23
N GLY A 287 -7.50 18.12 14.25
CA GLY A 287 -6.12 17.93 14.74
C GLY A 287 -5.08 18.76 14.01
N THR A 288 -3.98 18.12 13.63
CA THR A 288 -2.84 18.78 12.97
C THR A 288 -2.45 18.03 11.71
N ARG A 289 -2.35 18.77 10.61
CA ARG A 289 -1.78 18.28 9.35
C ARG A 289 -0.26 18.53 9.37
N LEU A 290 0.49 17.44 9.42
CA LEU A 290 1.93 17.43 9.26
C LEU A 290 2.27 17.40 7.78
N LEU A 291 3.09 18.33 7.33
CA LEU A 291 3.66 18.37 5.99
C LEU A 291 5.19 18.28 6.10
N VAL A 292 5.77 17.19 5.61
CA VAL A 292 7.22 16.96 5.58
C VAL A 292 7.71 17.06 4.14
N THR A 293 8.57 18.03 3.86
CA THR A 293 9.32 18.11 2.60
C THR A 293 10.72 17.59 2.83
N ILE A 294 11.11 16.55 2.11
CA ILE A 294 12.44 15.95 2.11
C ILE A 294 13.13 16.36 0.82
N ARG A 295 14.20 17.16 0.92
CA ARG A 295 14.96 17.62 -0.24
C ARG A 295 16.30 16.91 -0.33
N HIS A 296 16.52 16.24 -1.44
CA HIS A 296 17.75 15.54 -1.79
C HIS A 296 18.67 16.37 -2.68
N ARG A 297 19.94 15.95 -2.78
CA ARG A 297 20.94 16.60 -3.63
C ARG A 297 20.72 16.40 -5.13
N SER A 298 20.04 15.32 -5.54
CA SER A 298 19.81 14.98 -6.94
C SER A 298 18.57 14.10 -7.09
N LYS A 299 18.10 13.94 -8.34
CA LYS A 299 16.98 13.06 -8.68
C LYS A 299 17.27 11.61 -8.31
N GLU A 300 18.48 11.15 -8.58
CA GLU A 300 18.91 9.77 -8.32
C GLU A 300 18.89 9.46 -6.83
N ALA A 301 19.32 10.39 -5.97
CA ALA A 301 19.26 10.22 -4.52
C ALA A 301 17.80 10.20 -4.02
N ARG A 302 16.93 11.04 -4.59
CA ARG A 302 15.49 11.06 -4.28
C ARG A 302 14.81 9.75 -4.69
N ASP A 303 15.05 9.28 -5.92
CA ASP A 303 14.49 8.03 -6.43
C ASP A 303 15.02 6.82 -5.62
N ALA A 304 16.29 6.83 -5.22
CA ALA A 304 16.84 5.80 -4.34
C ALA A 304 16.14 5.77 -2.96
N HIS A 305 15.87 6.94 -2.36
CA HIS A 305 15.14 7.02 -1.09
C HIS A 305 13.70 6.51 -1.24
N LEU A 306 13.01 6.89 -2.32
CA LEU A 306 11.64 6.42 -2.58
C LEU A 306 11.59 4.89 -2.77
N ASN A 307 12.55 4.35 -3.52
CA ASN A 307 12.66 2.91 -3.81
C ASN A 307 13.22 2.08 -2.64
N SER A 308 13.63 2.70 -1.53
CA SER A 308 14.16 1.99 -0.36
C SER A 308 13.08 1.31 0.49
N GLY A 309 11.81 1.42 0.10
CA GLY A 309 10.67 1.01 0.92
C GLY A 309 10.28 2.03 1.99
N MET A 310 10.77 3.29 1.90
CA MET A 310 10.53 4.32 2.92
C MET A 310 9.04 4.56 3.18
N GLU A 311 8.18 4.47 2.14
CA GLU A 311 6.75 4.72 2.31
C GLU A 311 6.13 3.73 3.30
N GLY A 312 6.43 2.44 3.14
CA GLY A 312 5.95 1.39 4.04
C GLY A 312 6.45 1.57 5.47
N GLY A 313 7.73 1.91 5.65
CA GLY A 313 8.32 2.17 6.97
C GLY A 313 7.75 3.42 7.65
N MET A 314 7.52 4.48 6.88
CA MET A 314 6.97 5.74 7.37
C MET A 314 5.51 5.58 7.79
N ARG A 315 4.72 4.80 7.05
CA ARG A 315 3.34 4.45 7.41
C ARG A 315 3.26 3.78 8.77
N GLN A 316 4.07 2.73 8.97
CA GLN A 316 4.13 2.00 10.24
C GLN A 316 4.58 2.91 11.39
N SER A 317 5.60 3.74 11.16
CA SER A 317 6.06 4.72 12.15
C SER A 317 4.96 5.73 12.50
N HIS A 318 4.21 6.23 11.53
CA HIS A 318 3.09 7.15 11.76
C HIS A 318 1.91 6.50 12.50
N GLU A 319 1.63 5.21 12.29
CA GLU A 319 0.66 4.46 13.09
C GLU A 319 1.14 4.29 14.54
N ALA A 320 2.44 4.06 14.76
CA ALA A 320 3.01 4.06 16.10
C ALA A 320 2.91 5.44 16.77
N LEU A 321 3.04 6.52 15.99
CA LEU A 321 2.86 7.88 16.46
C LEU A 321 1.40 8.15 16.86
N ASP A 322 0.39 7.66 16.13
CA ASP A 322 -1.01 7.75 16.57
C ASP A 322 -1.22 7.12 17.95
N ARG A 323 -0.67 5.90 18.14
CA ARG A 323 -0.76 5.19 19.43
C ARG A 323 -0.06 5.95 20.56
N LEU A 324 1.07 6.61 20.26
CA LEU A 324 1.76 7.46 21.23
C LEU A 324 0.91 8.69 21.60
N LEU A 325 0.41 9.42 20.60
CA LEU A 325 -0.37 10.64 20.81
C LEU A 325 -1.64 10.37 21.61
N ALA A 326 -2.37 9.30 21.28
CA ALA A 326 -3.56 8.88 22.03
C ALA A 326 -3.24 8.61 23.51
N ARG A 327 -2.09 7.97 23.82
CA ARG A 327 -1.63 7.75 25.20
C ARG A 327 -1.28 9.04 25.91
N LEU A 328 -0.52 9.93 25.27
CA LEU A 328 -0.11 11.21 25.85
C LEU A 328 -1.32 12.11 26.16
N GLN A 329 -2.30 12.16 25.26
CA GLN A 329 -3.53 12.92 25.46
C GLN A 329 -4.39 12.34 26.58
N SER A 330 -4.45 11.01 26.71
CA SER A 330 -5.18 10.36 27.81
C SER A 330 -4.52 10.60 29.17
N ALA A 331 -3.18 10.61 29.21
CA ALA A 331 -2.42 10.87 30.44
C ALA A 331 -2.48 12.34 30.89
N GLY A 332 -2.59 13.29 29.95
CA GLY A 332 -2.74 14.71 30.26
C GLY A 332 -4.16 15.14 30.65
N ALA A 333 -5.16 14.26 30.46
CA ALA A 333 -6.56 14.52 30.83
C ALA A 333 -6.95 13.98 32.22
N ALA A 334 -6.04 13.27 32.90
CA ALA A 334 -6.21 12.69 34.24
C ALA A 334 -5.56 13.55 35.32
#